data_AF-A0AAV4IZQ4-F1
#
_entry.id   AF-A0AAV4IZQ4-F1
#
_cell.length_a   1.000
_cell.length_b   1.000
_cell.length_c   1.000
_cell.angle_alpha   90.00
_cell.angle_beta   90.00
_cell.angle_gamma   90.00
#
_symmetry.space_group_name_H-M   'P 1'
#
loop_
_entity.id
_entity.type
_entity.pdbx_description
1 polymer ?
#
loop_
_entity_poly.entity_id
_entity_poly.type
_entity_poly.pdbx_seq_one_letter_code
_entity_poly.pdbx_strand_id
1 'polypeptide(L)'
;MAGNDVIQWAEKSNATLLYNPKGKGTLKSACWRKEFTPGLALFTQNNKGSFQATREVHTDFPRSQHRPTVITTSIIIPRILIQEYPNPAGISGKLTGRLTKSTLIKPTKG
;
A
#
# COMPACT_ATOMS: atom_id res chain seq x y z
N MET A 1 -21.23 2.78 -17.06
CA MET A 1 -20.79 1.61 -16.26
C MET A 1 -21.53 1.64 -14.94
N ALA A 2 -22.25 0.58 -14.63
CA ALA A 2 -22.78 0.35 -13.30
C ALA A 2 -21.63 0.00 -12.34
N GLY A 3 -21.85 0.13 -11.02
CA GLY A 3 -20.84 -0.23 -10.01
C GLY A 3 -20.34 -1.68 -10.16
N ASN A 4 -21.24 -2.61 -10.52
CA ASN A 4 -20.91 -4.01 -10.75
C ASN A 4 -19.91 -4.20 -11.91
N ASP A 5 -20.02 -3.40 -12.98
CA ASP A 5 -19.11 -3.50 -14.12
C ASP A 5 -17.68 -3.12 -13.70
N VAL A 6 -17.56 -2.10 -12.84
CA VAL A 6 -16.26 -1.64 -12.32
C VAL A 6 -15.64 -2.67 -11.39
N ILE A 7 -16.46 -3.31 -10.54
CA ILE A 7 -16.00 -4.38 -9.65
C ILE A 7 -15.47 -5.56 -10.48
N GLN A 8 -16.26 -6.04 -11.45
CA GLN A 8 -15.84 -7.14 -12.32
C GLN A 8 -14.56 -6.82 -13.10
N TRP A 9 -14.42 -5.60 -13.60
CA TRP A 9 -13.20 -5.17 -14.28
C TRP A 9 -12.00 -5.14 -13.32
N ALA A 10 -12.17 -4.63 -12.10
CA ALA A 10 -11.11 -4.55 -11.10
C ALA A 10 -10.61 -5.93 -10.69
N GLU A 11 -11.53 -6.87 -10.46
CA GLU A 11 -11.21 -8.28 -10.16
C GLU A 11 -10.42 -8.94 -11.29
N LYS A 12 -10.90 -8.81 -12.54
CA LYS A 12 -10.21 -9.36 -13.73
C LYS A 12 -8.81 -8.75 -13.93
N SER A 13 -8.62 -7.50 -13.49
CA SER A 13 -7.36 -6.78 -13.62
C SER A 13 -6.44 -6.95 -12.42
N ASN A 14 -6.83 -7.75 -11.42
CA ASN A 14 -6.12 -7.88 -10.14
C ASN A 14 -5.82 -6.51 -9.49
N ALA A 15 -6.79 -5.59 -9.57
CA ALA A 15 -6.69 -4.24 -9.07
C ALA A 15 -7.37 -4.13 -7.70
N THR A 16 -6.62 -3.63 -6.71
CA THR A 16 -7.12 -3.42 -5.35
C THR A 16 -7.60 -2.00 -5.18
N LEU A 17 -8.79 -1.82 -4.58
CA LEU A 17 -9.32 -0.50 -4.28
C LEU A 17 -8.60 0.13 -3.08
N LEU A 18 -8.06 1.32 -3.27
CA LEU A 18 -7.54 2.17 -2.19
C LEU A 18 -8.71 2.95 -1.57
N TYR A 19 -9.21 2.43 -0.46
CA TYR A 19 -10.36 2.99 0.24
C TYR A 19 -10.12 3.11 1.74
N ASN A 20 -10.46 4.28 2.29
CA ASN A 20 -10.49 4.53 3.73
C ASN A 20 -11.94 4.84 4.14
N PRO A 21 -12.61 3.98 4.92
CA PRO A 21 -14.00 4.19 5.32
C PRO A 21 -14.19 5.40 6.24
N LYS A 22 -13.13 5.84 6.92
CA LYS A 22 -13.14 7.05 7.77
C LYS A 22 -12.70 8.30 7.00
N GLY A 23 -12.34 8.16 5.72
CA GLY A 23 -11.90 9.26 4.87
C GLY A 23 -13.06 10.12 4.37
N LYS A 24 -12.73 11.32 3.90
CA LYS A 24 -13.66 12.24 3.24
C LYS A 24 -14.17 11.69 1.92
N GLY A 25 -15.38 12.07 1.52
CA GLY A 25 -15.87 11.81 0.17
C GLY A 25 -15.10 12.60 -0.89
N THR A 26 -14.94 12.05 -2.09
CA THR A 26 -14.29 12.74 -3.23
C THR A 26 -15.15 13.79 -3.91
N LEU A 27 -16.45 13.79 -3.61
CA LEU A 27 -17.38 14.77 -4.13
C LEU A 27 -18.24 15.29 -2.99
N LYS A 28 -18.37 16.61 -2.89
CA LYS A 28 -19.30 17.29 -1.99
C LYS A 28 -20.37 17.95 -2.85
N SER A 29 -21.58 17.40 -2.84
CA SER A 29 -22.69 17.98 -3.59
C SER A 29 -23.16 19.27 -2.94
N ALA A 30 -23.20 20.35 -3.70
CA ALA A 30 -23.78 21.61 -3.23
C ALA A 30 -25.32 21.49 -3.06
N CYS A 31 -25.98 20.74 -3.95
CA CYS A 31 -27.43 20.58 -3.96
C CYS A 31 -27.94 19.80 -2.74
N TRP A 32 -27.25 18.71 -2.37
CA TRP A 32 -27.68 17.83 -1.29
C TRP A 32 -26.91 18.03 0.01
N ARG A 33 -25.88 18.90 0.02
CA ARG A 33 -24.96 19.10 1.15
C ARG A 33 -24.41 17.79 1.72
N LYS A 34 -24.22 16.79 0.84
CA LYS A 34 -23.83 15.44 1.19
C LYS A 34 -22.54 15.07 0.46
N GLU A 35 -21.75 14.24 1.14
CA GLU A 35 -20.51 13.68 0.59
C GLU A 35 -20.78 12.34 -0.11
N PHE A 36 -20.11 12.16 -1.23
CA PHE A 36 -20.12 10.94 -2.02
C PHE A 36 -18.70 10.57 -2.42
N THR A 37 -18.46 9.30 -2.73
CA THR A 37 -17.14 8.82 -3.16
C THR A 37 -17.21 8.18 -4.55
N PRO A 38 -17.61 8.92 -5.60
CA PRO A 38 -17.59 8.40 -6.97
C PRO A 38 -16.16 8.28 -7.52
N GLY A 39 -15.22 9.09 -7.02
CA GLY A 39 -13.81 8.98 -7.37
C GLY A 39 -13.18 7.75 -6.71
N LEU A 40 -12.87 6.74 -7.52
CA LEU A 40 -12.18 5.52 -7.11
C LEU A 40 -10.68 5.64 -7.40
N ALA A 41 -9.86 5.03 -6.53
CA ALA A 41 -8.42 4.89 -6.75
C ALA A 41 -8.09 3.40 -6.66
N LEU A 42 -7.55 2.85 -7.74
CA LEU A 42 -7.23 1.42 -7.85
C LEU A 42 -5.72 1.26 -8.01
N PHE A 43 -5.19 0.21 -7.40
CA PHE A 43 -3.78 -0.08 -7.36
C PHE A 43 -3.54 -1.52 -7.81
N THR A 44 -2.64 -1.71 -8.77
CA THR A 44 -2.17 -3.02 -9.22
C THR A 44 -0.71 -3.17 -8.88
N GLN A 45 -0.31 -4.36 -8.45
CA GLN A 45 1.08 -4.67 -8.14
C GLN A 45 1.58 -5.77 -9.08
N ASN A 46 2.79 -5.59 -9.63
CA ASN A 46 3.47 -6.66 -10.35
C ASN A 46 4.25 -7.54 -9.36
N ASN A 47 4.46 -8.82 -9.70
CA ASN A 47 5.06 -9.83 -8.81
C ASN A 47 6.53 -9.57 -8.42
N LYS A 48 7.12 -8.41 -8.75
CA LYS A 48 8.56 -8.15 -8.67
C LYS A 48 9.01 -7.29 -7.48
N GLY A 49 8.10 -6.89 -6.59
CA GLY A 49 8.46 -6.13 -5.40
C GLY A 49 7.33 -6.08 -4.38
N SER A 50 7.63 -5.63 -3.16
CA SER A 50 6.62 -5.32 -2.15
C SER A 50 6.36 -3.81 -2.21
N PHE A 51 5.16 -3.44 -2.63
CA PHE A 51 4.74 -2.04 -2.75
C PHE A 51 3.57 -1.80 -1.81
N GLN A 52 3.52 -0.60 -1.22
CA GLN A 52 2.35 -0.11 -0.52
C GLN A 52 1.83 1.12 -1.25
N ALA A 53 0.51 1.23 -1.34
CA ALA A 53 -0.15 2.42 -1.82
C ALA A 53 -1.20 2.85 -0.79
N THR A 54 -1.23 4.14 -0.51
CA THR A 54 -2.26 4.76 0.31
C THR A 54 -2.92 5.87 -0.47
N ARG A 55 -4.10 6.26 -0.01
CA ARG A 55 -4.90 7.30 -0.65
C ARG A 55 -5.46 8.22 0.42
N GLU A 56 -5.31 9.51 0.17
CA GLU A 56 -5.89 10.57 0.98
C GLU A 56 -6.78 11.47 0.12
N VAL A 57 -7.97 11.80 0.63
CA VAL A 57 -8.86 12.78 0.02
C VAL A 57 -8.72 14.08 0.79
N HIS A 58 -8.28 15.13 0.11
CA HIS A 58 -8.03 16.43 0.70
C HIS A 58 -9.33 17.21 0.99
N THR A 59 -9.20 18.42 1.51
CA THR A 59 -10.31 19.34 1.77
C THR A 59 -10.99 19.83 0.48
N ASP A 60 -12.06 20.59 0.66
CA ASP A 60 -12.76 21.27 -0.44
C ASP A 60 -11.77 22.12 -1.25
N PHE A 61 -11.94 22.11 -2.58
CA PHE A 61 -11.14 22.90 -3.50
C PHE A 61 -11.97 24.07 -4.04
N PRO A 62 -11.41 25.29 -4.16
CA PRO A 62 -12.16 26.44 -4.60
C PRO A 62 -12.87 26.20 -5.93
N ARG A 63 -14.17 26.52 -5.98
CA ARG A 63 -15.02 26.42 -7.18
C ARG A 63 -15.13 25.00 -7.76
N SER A 64 -14.89 23.96 -6.96
CA SER A 64 -15.05 22.56 -7.35
C SER A 64 -15.89 21.80 -6.34
N GLN A 65 -16.81 20.96 -6.82
CA GLN A 65 -17.47 19.95 -6.00
C GLN A 65 -16.58 18.73 -5.76
N HIS A 66 -15.59 18.49 -6.62
CA HIS A 66 -14.61 17.43 -6.45
C HIS A 66 -13.50 17.86 -5.49
N ARG A 67 -13.09 16.92 -4.64
CA ARG A 67 -11.94 17.05 -3.76
C ARG A 67 -10.70 16.39 -4.37
N PRO A 68 -9.52 17.02 -4.28
CA PRO A 68 -8.28 16.40 -4.71
C PRO A 68 -8.05 15.10 -3.96
N THR A 69 -7.54 14.10 -4.67
CA THR A 69 -7.12 12.82 -4.10
C THR A 69 -5.63 12.66 -4.34
N VAL A 70 -4.87 12.44 -3.28
CA VAL A 70 -3.43 12.13 -3.36
C VAL A 70 -3.28 10.63 -3.17
N ILE A 71 -2.51 10.00 -4.06
CA ILE A 71 -2.13 8.60 -3.97
C ILE A 71 -0.63 8.57 -3.70
N THR A 72 -0.25 7.97 -2.58
CA THR A 72 1.15 7.83 -2.19
C THR A 72 1.56 6.39 -2.38
N THR A 73 2.60 6.15 -3.17
CA THR A 73 3.18 4.81 -3.38
C THR A 73 4.55 4.73 -2.71
N SER A 74 4.81 3.63 -2.01
CA SER A 74 6.07 3.37 -1.33
C SER A 74 6.60 1.99 -1.69
N ILE A 75 7.92 1.88 -1.83
CA ILE A 75 8.62 0.62 -2.07
C ILE A 75 9.08 0.08 -0.71
N ILE A 76 8.73 -1.16 -0.40
CA ILE A 76 9.27 -1.89 0.74
C ILE A 76 10.49 -2.67 0.25
N ILE A 77 11.67 -2.21 0.64
CA ILE A 77 12.92 -2.91 0.40
C ILE A 77 13.18 -3.83 1.59
N PRO A 78 13.15 -5.17 1.43
CA PRO A 78 13.46 -6.08 2.52
C PRO A 78 14.93 -5.93 2.92
N ARG A 79 15.18 -5.61 4.19
CA ARG A 79 16.54 -5.61 4.74
C ARG A 79 16.95 -7.05 5.06
N ILE A 80 17.94 -7.57 4.35
CA ILE A 80 18.58 -8.85 4.68
C ILE A 80 19.60 -8.55 5.79
N LEU A 81 19.41 -9.17 6.96
CA LEU A 81 20.43 -9.19 8.02
C LEU A 81 21.30 -10.42 7.80
N ILE A 82 22.56 -10.20 7.41
CA ILE A 82 23.58 -11.26 7.41
C ILE A 82 24.15 -11.28 8.82
N GLN A 83 23.87 -12.34 9.56
CA GLN A 83 24.52 -12.59 10.84
C GLN A 83 25.78 -13.41 10.57
N GLU A 84 26.94 -12.77 10.64
CA GLU A 84 28.22 -13.49 10.65
C GLU A 84 28.36 -14.19 12.00
N TYR A 85 28.40 -15.52 11.96
CA TYR A 85 28.84 -16.29 13.12
C TYR A 85 30.36 -16.29 13.13
N PRO A 86 31.03 -15.90 14.23
CA PRO A 86 32.47 -16.05 14.33
C PRO A 86 32.80 -17.53 14.17
N ASN A 87 33.69 -17.85 13.22
CA ASN A 87 34.15 -19.20 12.96
C ASN A 87 34.92 -19.72 14.19
N PRO A 88 34.43 -20.69 14.98
CA PRO A 88 35.10 -21.08 16.22
C PRO A 88 36.34 -21.97 16.01
N ALA A 89 36.68 -22.32 14.78
CA ALA A 89 37.89 -23.09 14.48
C ALA A 89 38.23 -22.87 13.01
N GLY A 90 39.51 -22.63 12.67
CA GLY A 90 40.00 -22.32 11.33
C GLY A 90 39.82 -23.41 10.27
N ILE A 91 38.59 -23.87 10.03
CA ILE A 91 38.22 -24.78 8.96
C ILE A 91 37.66 -23.94 7.81
N SER A 92 38.40 -23.92 6.71
CA SER A 92 37.95 -23.36 5.43
C SER A 92 36.87 -24.27 4.84
N GLY A 93 35.61 -23.91 5.04
CA GLY A 93 34.45 -24.55 4.43
C GLY A 93 33.62 -23.52 3.69
N LYS A 94 33.27 -23.78 2.42
CA LYS A 94 32.37 -22.93 1.63
C LYS A 94 31.02 -22.80 2.36
N LEU A 95 30.72 -21.60 2.87
CA LEU A 95 29.45 -21.26 3.48
C LEU A 95 28.32 -21.34 2.44
N THR A 96 27.52 -22.39 2.52
CA THR A 96 26.23 -22.49 1.82
C THR A 96 25.17 -21.85 2.71
N GLY A 97 24.90 -20.56 2.49
CA GLY A 97 23.92 -19.81 3.28
C GLY A 97 22.50 -20.37 3.12
N ARG A 98 21.88 -20.79 4.23
CA ARG A 98 20.46 -21.18 4.28
C ARG A 98 19.62 -19.97 4.65
N LEU A 99 18.68 -19.59 3.77
CA LEU A 99 17.71 -18.52 4.03
C LEU A 99 16.76 -18.94 5.15
N THR A 100 16.83 -18.29 6.30
CA THR A 100 15.83 -18.43 7.38
C THR A 100 14.94 -17.20 7.44
N LYS A 101 13.63 -17.44 7.63
CA LYS A 101 12.57 -16.43 7.63
C LYS A 101 12.80 -15.40 8.73
N SER A 102 12.65 -14.12 8.38
CA SER A 102 12.79 -12.98 9.28
C SER A 102 11.74 -12.98 10.39
N THR A 103 12.18 -13.00 11.65
CA THR A 103 11.33 -12.74 12.83
C THR A 103 11.34 -11.24 13.14
N LEU A 104 10.16 -10.65 13.28
CA LEU A 104 9.97 -9.23 13.59
C LEU A 104 10.33 -8.96 15.06
N ILE A 105 11.46 -8.29 15.33
CA ILE A 105 11.84 -7.88 16.69
C ILE A 105 11.10 -6.56 16.99
N LYS A 106 10.25 -6.56 18.03
CA LYS A 106 9.63 -5.33 18.55
C LYS A 106 10.61 -4.60 19.48
N PRO A 107 10.75 -3.27 19.39
CA PRO A 107 11.61 -2.53 20.31
C PRO A 107 10.97 -2.43 21.70
N THR A 108 11.73 -2.80 22.73
CA THR A 108 11.44 -2.52 24.14
C THR A 108 11.72 -1.04 24.43
N LYS A 109 10.76 -0.36 25.07
CA LYS A 109 10.90 1.03 25.53
C LYS A 109 11.89 1.08 26.70
N GLY A 110 12.85 1.99 26.63
CA GLY A 110 13.62 2.48 27.78
C GLY A 110 12.91 3.62 28.49
#